data_AF-A0A6J6WIM2-F1
#
_entry.id   AF-A0A6J6WIM2-F1
#
_cell.length_a   1.000
_cell.length_b   1.000
_cell.length_c   1.000
_cell.angle_alpha   90.00
_cell.angle_beta   90.00
_cell.angle_gamma   90.00
#
_symmetry.space_group_name_H-M   'P 1'
#
loop_
_entity.id
_entity.type
_entity.pdbx_description
1 polymer ?
#
loop_
_entity_poly.entity_id
_entity_poly.type
_entity_poly.pdbx_seq_one_letter_code
_entity_poly.pdbx_strand_id
1 'polypeptide(L)' 'MSRGTKALDAEYEPYQNLADELMLQRGYRKDIDFATKVYKKTGHNEASWASYLDQPLRFWLES' A
#
# COMPACT_ATOMS: atom_id res chain seq x y z
N MET A 1 -0.99 -1.27 3.01
CA MET A 1 0.07 -1.78 2.10
C MET A 1 0.02 -1.02 0.78
N SER A 2 1.13 -0.88 0.05
CA SER A 2 1.11 -0.27 -1.29
C SER A 2 1.74 -1.17 -2.34
N ARG A 3 1.18 -1.19 -3.55
CA ARG A 3 1.76 -1.88 -4.72
C ARG A 3 1.78 -1.00 -5.97
N GLY A 4 2.72 -1.26 -6.85
CA GLY A 4 2.68 -0.82 -8.23
C GLY A 4 1.74 -1.62 -9.14
N THR A 5 1.68 -1.24 -10.42
CA THR A 5 0.87 -1.94 -11.44
C THR A 5 1.72 -2.51 -12.57
N LYS A 6 3.05 -2.59 -12.40
CA LYS A 6 4.01 -3.05 -13.39
C LYS A 6 5.03 -3.99 -12.76
N ALA A 7 5.65 -4.82 -13.60
CA ALA A 7 6.62 -5.82 -13.19
C ALA A 7 6.05 -6.70 -12.06
N LEU A 8 6.90 -7.08 -11.09
CA LEU A 8 6.54 -7.97 -10.00
C LEU A 8 5.34 -7.49 -9.18
N ASP A 9 5.22 -6.18 -8.94
CA ASP A 9 4.12 -5.62 -8.15
C ASP A 9 2.73 -5.83 -8.81
N ALA A 10 2.67 -6.03 -10.12
CA ALA A 10 1.41 -6.30 -10.82
C ALA A 10 0.75 -7.59 -10.33
N GLU A 11 1.54 -8.55 -9.84
CA GLU A 11 1.07 -9.85 -9.33
C GLU A 11 0.49 -9.75 -7.91
N TYR A 12 0.64 -8.60 -7.23
CA TYR A 12 0.31 -8.47 -5.81
C TYR A 12 -1.14 -8.10 -5.51
N GLU A 13 -1.96 -7.85 -6.53
CA GLU A 13 -3.39 -7.54 -6.35
C GLU A 13 -4.15 -8.53 -5.46
N PRO A 14 -4.16 -9.86 -5.74
CA PRO A 14 -4.91 -10.80 -4.92
C PRO A 14 -4.43 -10.82 -3.46
N TYR A 15 -3.11 -10.67 -3.23
CA TYR A 15 -2.53 -10.71 -1.90
C TYR A 15 -2.82 -9.43 -1.11
N GLN A 16 -2.76 -8.27 -1.76
CA GLN A 16 -3.12 -7.00 -1.12
C GLN A 16 -4.61 -6.96 -0.78
N ASN A 17 -5.48 -7.45 -1.67
CA ASN A 17 -6.91 -7.53 -1.41
C ASN A 17 -7.21 -8.44 -0.20
N LEU A 18 -6.56 -9.61 -0.13
CA LEU A 18 -6.70 -10.52 1.02
C LEU A 18 -6.18 -9.88 2.32
N ALA A 19 -5.04 -9.19 2.27
CA ALA A 19 -4.50 -8.49 3.44
C ALA A 19 -5.47 -7.40 3.92
N ASP A 20 -6.00 -6.58 3.02
CA ASP A 20 -6.95 -5.52 3.35
C ASP A 20 -8.24 -6.09 3.97
N GLU A 21 -8.76 -7.20 3.44
CA GLU A 21 -9.92 -7.90 4.00
C GLU A 21 -9.64 -8.40 5.43
N LEU A 22 -8.50 -9.06 5.64
CA LEU A 22 -8.12 -9.62 6.94
C LEU A 22 -7.89 -8.55 8.01
N MET A 23 -7.44 -7.36 7.61
CA MET A 23 -7.31 -6.20 8.50
C MET A 23 -8.67 -5.71 8.96
N LEU A 24 -9.61 -5.53 8.03
CA LEU A 24 -10.98 -5.13 8.36
C LEU A 24 -11.69 -6.15 9.26
N GLN A 25 -11.56 -7.45 8.95
CA GLN A 25 -12.13 -8.53 9.77
C GLN A 25 -11.59 -8.56 11.20
N ARG A 26 -10.35 -8.09 11.41
CA ARG A 26 -9.72 -7.99 12.73
C ARG A 26 -10.06 -6.69 13.48
N GLY A 27 -10.92 -5.84 12.91
CA GLY A 27 -11.36 -4.61 13.54
C GLY A 27 -10.43 -3.41 13.33
N TYR A 28 -9.42 -3.53 12.46
CA TYR A 28 -8.62 -2.37 12.06
C TYR A 28 -9.45 -1.42 11.22
N ARG A 29 -9.35 -0.13 11.50
CA ARG A 29 -10.05 0.94 10.78
C ARG A 29 -9.18 1.42 9.63
N LYS A 30 -9.74 1.40 8.43
CA LYS A 30 -9.09 1.93 7.23
C LYS A 30 -8.85 3.43 7.38
N ASP A 31 -7.70 3.89 6.90
CA ASP A 31 -7.20 5.26 6.97
C ASP A 31 -6.98 5.81 8.39
N ILE A 32 -7.05 4.95 9.40
CA ILE A 32 -6.68 5.27 10.80
C ILE A 32 -5.61 4.29 11.28
N ASP A 33 -5.92 3.00 11.31
CA ASP A 33 -4.99 1.97 11.79
C ASP A 33 -4.17 1.37 10.63
N PHE A 34 -4.67 1.47 9.39
CA PHE A 34 -3.93 1.09 8.19
C PHE A 34 -4.42 1.82 6.94
N ALA A 35 -3.51 2.06 5.99
CA ALA A 35 -3.84 2.61 4.67
C ALA A 35 -3.34 1.68 3.55
N THR A 36 -4.07 1.67 2.43
CA THR A 36 -3.77 0.85 1.26
C THR A 36 -3.73 1.71 -0.01
N LYS A 37 -2.74 1.52 -0.89
CA LYS A 37 -2.54 2.34 -2.10
C LYS A 37 -2.14 1.49 -3.31
N VAL A 38 -2.53 1.95 -4.50
CA VAL A 38 -2.12 1.37 -5.79
C VAL A 38 -1.52 2.46 -6.65
N TYR A 39 -0.26 2.31 -7.05
CA TYR A 39 0.49 3.30 -7.82
C TYR A 39 0.64 2.86 -9.29
N LYS A 40 -0.11 3.53 -10.17
CA LYS A 40 -0.08 3.23 -11.61
C LYS A 40 1.32 3.44 -12.19
N LYS A 41 1.73 2.55 -13.09
CA LYS A 41 3.02 2.59 -13.83
C LYS A 41 4.28 2.41 -12.98
N THR A 42 4.16 2.08 -11.70
CA THR A 42 5.29 1.79 -10.82
C THR A 42 5.48 0.28 -10.64
N GLY A 43 6.65 -0.14 -10.17
CA GLY A 43 6.98 -1.54 -9.91
C GLY A 43 7.91 -1.70 -8.71
N HIS A 44 8.46 -2.90 -8.55
CA HIS A 44 9.27 -3.30 -7.40
C HIS A 44 10.70 -2.74 -7.45
N ASN A 45 10.87 -1.44 -7.21
CA ASN A 45 12.17 -0.78 -7.19
C ASN A 45 12.18 0.49 -6.33
N GLU A 46 13.37 0.88 -5.89
CA GLU A 46 13.61 2.01 -4.98
C GLU A 46 13.21 3.34 -5.59
N ALA A 47 13.40 3.53 -6.90
CA ALA A 47 13.01 4.77 -7.58
C ALA A 47 11.49 4.99 -7.53
N SER A 48 10.70 3.93 -7.72
CA SER A 48 9.26 3.96 -7.55
C SER A 48 8.89 4.29 -6.11
N TRP A 49 9.49 3.59 -5.14
CA TRP A 49 9.19 3.77 -3.71
C TRP A 49 9.55 5.16 -3.20
N ALA A 50 10.67 5.72 -3.65
CA ALA A 50 11.11 7.07 -3.30
C ALA A 50 10.11 8.14 -3.77
N SER A 51 9.43 7.92 -4.90
CA SER A 51 8.48 8.90 -5.48
C SER A 51 7.23 9.16 -4.64
N TYR A 52 6.92 8.28 -3.70
CA TYR A 52 5.75 8.40 -2.81
C TYR A 52 6.08 8.12 -1.34
N LEU A 53 7.36 8.22 -0.96
CA LEU A 53 7.83 7.97 0.40
C LEU A 53 7.23 8.94 1.43
N ASP A 54 6.85 10.14 1.01
CA ASP A 54 6.22 11.14 1.85
C ASP A 54 4.85 10.67 2.38
N GLN A 55 4.10 9.89 1.61
CA GLN A 55 2.75 9.43 1.97
C GLN A 55 2.72 8.51 3.22
N PRO A 56 3.50 7.41 3.30
CA PRO A 56 3.54 6.59 4.51
C PRO A 56 4.14 7.35 5.71
N LEU A 57 5.07 8.28 5.48
CA LEU A 57 5.62 9.11 6.55
C LEU A 57 4.57 10.06 7.14
N ARG A 58 3.76 10.71 6.28
CA ARG A 58 2.62 11.53 6.72
C ARG A 58 1.59 10.71 7.46
N PHE A 59 1.21 9.54 6.91
CA PHE A 59 0.29 8.63 7.58
C PHE A 59 0.75 8.34 9.02
N TRP A 60 2.01 8.02 9.22
CA TRP A 60 2.55 7.73 10.56
C TRP A 60 2.63 8.98 11.46
N LEU A 61 3.17 10.09 10.95
CA LEU A 61 3.49 11.25 11.79
C LEU A 61 2.31 12.20 12.03
N GLU A 62 1.29 12.17 11.16
CA GLU A 62 0.06 12.96 11.29
C GLU A 62 -1.08 12.17 11.97
N SER A 63 -0.78 10.96 12.47
CA SER A 63 -1.70 10.08 13.24
C SER A 63 -2.04 10.63 14.62
#